data_AF-A0A3A0A3V5-F1
#
_entry.id   AF-A0A3A0A3V5-F1
#
_cell.length_a   1.000
_cell.length_b   1.000
_cell.length_c   1.000
_cell.angle_alpha   90.00
_cell.angle_beta   90.00
_cell.angle_gamma   90.00
#
_symmetry.space_group_name_H-M   'P 1'
#
loop_
_entity.id
_entity.type
_entity.pdbx_description
1 polymer ?
#
loop_
_entity_poly.entity_id
_entity_poly.type
_entity_poly.pdbx_seq_one_letter_code
_entity_poly.pdbx_strand_id
1 'polypeptide(L)' 'MATTRHSQIETDDVLFLTPDEEWRVFDSQARRLLDMSGEEFLRRWNAGEFDAIADTAAHPHIMVVALIPHDCASS' A
#
# COMPACT_ATOMS: atom_id res chain seq x y z
N MET A 1 -45.36 22.25 4.99
CA MET A 1 -44.13 22.03 5.78
C MET A 1 -44.04 20.53 6.01
N ALA A 2 -43.00 19.77 5.67
CA ALA A 2 -41.61 20.09 5.44
C ALA A 2 -41.06 19.32 4.21
N THR A 3 -40.15 19.97 3.50
CA THR A 3 -39.42 19.45 2.35
C THR A 3 -38.11 18.84 2.84
N THR A 4 -37.83 17.61 2.37
CA THR A 4 -36.49 17.02 2.15
C THR A 4 -35.57 16.74 3.35
N ARG A 5 -35.04 15.51 3.38
CA ARG A 5 -33.59 15.23 3.25
C ARG A 5 -33.42 13.80 2.75
N HIS A 6 -33.28 13.67 1.43
CA HIS A 6 -32.62 12.52 0.84
C HIS A 6 -31.15 12.59 1.27
N SER A 7 -30.71 11.64 2.11
CA SER A 7 -29.32 11.48 2.47
C SER A 7 -28.54 11.12 1.22
N GLN A 8 -27.70 12.04 0.77
CA GLN A 8 -26.76 11.83 -0.32
C GLN A 8 -25.66 10.90 0.21
N ILE A 9 -25.65 9.65 -0.23
CA ILE A 9 -24.51 8.77 -0.04
C ILE A 9 -23.49 9.21 -1.08
N GLU A 10 -22.50 9.99 -0.65
CA GLU A 10 -21.32 10.31 -1.45
C GLU A 10 -20.56 9.00 -1.69
N THR A 11 -20.57 8.54 -2.94
CA THR A 11 -19.85 7.36 -3.39
C THR A 11 -18.35 7.60 -3.27
N ASP A 12 -17.69 6.73 -2.51
CA ASP A 12 -16.23 6.58 -2.42
C ASP A 12 -15.64 6.54 -3.84
N ASP A 13 -14.96 7.62 -4.25
CA ASP A 13 -14.26 7.69 -5.53
C ASP A 13 -13.06 6.74 -5.47
N VAL A 14 -13.27 5.50 -5.94
CA VAL A 14 -12.19 4.54 -6.13
C VAL A 14 -11.27 5.09 -7.22
N LEU A 15 -10.15 5.69 -6.81
CA LEU A 15 -9.14 6.22 -7.70
C LEU A 15 -8.28 5.09 -8.25
N PHE A 16 -8.37 4.84 -9.56
CA PHE A 16 -7.44 3.98 -10.28
C PHE A 16 -6.12 4.73 -10.45
N LEU A 17 -5.05 4.17 -9.89
CA LEU A 17 -3.71 4.70 -10.04
C LEU A 17 -3.06 4.15 -11.31
N THR A 18 -2.21 4.94 -11.95
CA THR A 18 -1.29 4.42 -12.95
C THR A 18 -0.16 3.61 -12.28
N PRO A 19 0.53 2.71 -13.00
CA PRO A 19 1.62 1.92 -12.41
C PRO A 19 2.73 2.76 -11.75
N ASP A 20 3.03 3.94 -12.31
CA ASP A 20 3.99 4.88 -11.72
C ASP A 20 3.46 5.47 -10.40
N GLU A 21 2.17 5.82 -10.35
CA GLU A 21 1.54 6.32 -9.14
C GLU A 21 1.42 5.25 -8.06
N GLU A 22 1.08 4.01 -8.42
CA GLU A 22 1.11 2.84 -7.53
C GLU A 22 2.49 2.66 -6.91
N TRP A 23 3.54 2.69 -7.75
CA TRP A 23 4.92 2.59 -7.29
C TRP A 23 5.30 3.72 -6.32
N ARG A 24 4.91 4.97 -6.63
CA ARG A 24 5.20 6.12 -5.77
C ARG A 24 4.47 6.03 -4.43
N VAL A 25 3.25 5.51 -4.41
CA VAL A 25 2.50 5.27 -3.17
C VAL A 25 3.20 4.18 -2.35
N PHE A 26 3.57 3.07 -2.99
CA PHE A 26 4.31 1.98 -2.36
C PHE A 26 5.63 2.43 -1.75
N ASP A 27 6.51 3.08 -2.52
CA ASP A 27 7.81 3.56 -2.05
C ASP A 27 7.66 4.58 -0.90
N SER A 28 6.64 5.44 -0.96
CA SER A 28 6.32 6.36 0.13
C SER A 28 5.93 5.64 1.42
N GLN A 29 5.12 4.56 1.34
CA GLN A 29 4.76 3.78 2.53
C GLN A 29 5.95 2.97 3.06
N ALA A 30 6.76 2.38 2.20
CA ALA A 30 7.99 1.68 2.60
C ALA A 30 8.92 2.62 3.39
N ARG A 31 9.14 3.84 2.88
CA ARG A 31 9.98 4.84 3.58
C ARG A 31 9.38 5.25 4.91
N ARG A 32 8.06 5.44 4.95
CA ARG A 32 7.36 5.92 6.15
C ARG A 32 7.28 4.86 7.25
N LEU A 33 7.10 3.59 6.88
CA LEU A 33 6.83 2.51 7.83
C LEU A 33 8.06 1.67 8.18
N LEU A 34 9.01 1.54 7.25
CA LEU A 34 10.16 0.65 7.35
C LEU A 34 11.51 1.40 7.23
N ASP A 35 11.48 2.72 7.06
CA ASP A 35 12.67 3.57 6.88
C ASP A 35 13.58 3.10 5.72
N MET A 36 12.99 2.49 4.69
CA MET A 36 13.69 2.01 3.50
C MET A 36 12.92 2.34 2.22
N SER A 37 13.63 2.42 1.08
CA SER A 37 12.95 2.58 -0.21
C SER A 37 12.12 1.34 -0.54
N GLY A 38 11.10 1.52 -1.38
CA GLY A 38 10.31 0.40 -1.91
C GLY A 38 11.18 -0.61 -2.66
N GLU A 39 12.21 -0.15 -3.38
CA GLU A 39 13.15 -1.02 -4.09
C GLU A 39 13.97 -1.89 -3.13
N GLU A 40 14.47 -1.31 -2.05
CA GLU A 40 15.21 -2.07 -1.02
C GLU A 40 14.30 -3.06 -0.31
N PHE A 41 13.05 -2.66 -0.01
CA PHE A 41 12.06 -3.57 0.56
C PHE A 41 11.83 -4.77 -0.37
N LEU A 42 11.59 -4.55 -1.66
CA LEU A 42 11.38 -5.64 -2.62
C LEU A 42 12.60 -6.54 -2.77
N ARG A 43 13.82 -5.98 -2.73
CA ARG A 43 15.04 -6.79 -2.74
C ARG A 43 15.08 -7.75 -1.55
N ARG A 44 14.88 -7.23 -0.34
CA ARG A 44 14.93 -8.02 0.90
C ARG A 44 13.77 -9.01 1.00
N TRP A 45 12.59 -8.60 0.52
CA TRP A 45 11.41 -9.45 0.42
C TRP A 45 11.64 -10.63 -0.53
N ASN A 46 12.13 -10.38 -1.75
CA ASN A 46 12.45 -11.44 -2.71
C ASN A 46 13.62 -12.33 -2.26
N ALA A 47 14.50 -11.82 -1.41
CA ALA A 47 15.57 -12.60 -0.77
C ALA A 47 15.07 -13.46 0.41
N GLY A 48 13.80 -13.31 0.83
CA GLY A 48 13.23 -14.05 1.97
C GLY A 48 13.68 -13.52 3.33
N GLU A 49 14.30 -12.33 3.41
CA GLU A 49 14.81 -11.78 4.69
C GLU A 49 13.69 -11.51 5.71
N PHE A 50 12.45 -11.35 5.23
CA PHE A 50 11.29 -11.09 6.08
C PHE A 50 10.47 -12.35 6.41
N ASP A 51 10.76 -13.54 5.84
CA ASP A 51 9.96 -14.76 6.06
C ASP A 51 9.77 -15.11 7.55
N ALA A 52 10.80 -14.88 8.36
CA ALA A 52 10.75 -15.19 9.78
C ALA A 52 9.95 -14.17 10.62
N ILE A 53 9.74 -12.95 10.11
CA ILE A 53 9.22 -11.83 10.89
C ILE A 53 7.96 -11.19 10.31
N ALA A 54 7.64 -11.42 9.04
CA ALA A 54 6.49 -10.86 8.34
C ALA A 54 5.16 -11.26 9.03
N ASP A 55 5.00 -12.53 9.39
CA ASP A 55 3.81 -13.04 10.10
C ASP A 55 3.83 -12.80 11.62
N THR A 56 4.87 -12.14 12.14
CA THR A 56 4.96 -11.87 13.57
C THR A 56 4.21 -10.58 13.91
N ALA A 57 3.37 -10.61 14.96
CA ALA A 57 2.66 -9.43 15.46
C ALA A 57 3.57 -8.25 15.88
N ALA A 58 4.89 -8.48 15.99
CA ALA A 58 5.90 -7.47 16.24
C ALA A 58 6.22 -6.60 15.02
N HIS A 59 5.95 -7.07 13.79
CA HIS A 59 6.29 -6.35 12.56
C HIS A 59 5.12 -6.25 11.58
N PRO A 60 3.95 -5.74 12.03
CA PRO A 60 2.74 -5.68 11.18
C PRO A 60 2.92 -4.81 9.93
N HIS A 61 3.84 -3.85 10.01
CA HIS A 61 4.14 -2.90 8.96
C HIS A 61 4.82 -3.54 7.74
N ILE A 62 5.54 -4.65 7.91
CA ILE A 62 6.09 -5.43 6.79
C ILE A 62 4.95 -5.94 5.91
N MET A 63 3.91 -6.51 6.53
CA MET A 63 2.76 -7.01 5.79
C MET A 63 1.92 -5.90 5.19
N VAL A 64 1.76 -4.78 5.89
CA VAL A 64 1.06 -3.61 5.34
C VAL A 64 1.72 -3.15 4.03
N VAL A 65 3.05 -3.06 3.99
CA VAL A 65 3.77 -2.63 2.78
C VAL A 65 3.70 -3.70 1.68
N ALA A 66 3.83 -4.99 2.02
CA ALA A 66 3.73 -6.08 1.06
C ALA A 66 2.34 -6.20 0.39
N LEU A 67 1.28 -5.74 1.05
CA LEU A 67 -0.10 -5.77 0.55
C LEU A 67 -0.46 -4.58 -0.35
N ILE A 68 0.40 -3.56 -0.45
CA ILE A 68 0.17 -2.44 -1.35
C ILE A 68 0.47 -2.91 -2.77
N PRO A 69 -0.45 -2.70 -3.74
CA PRO A 69 -0.18 -3.04 -5.13
C PRO A 69 1.03 -2.25 -5.63
N HIS A 70 2.00 -3.01 -6.13
CA HIS A 70 3.24 -2.54 -6.72
C HIS A 70 3.41 -3.36 -7.99
N ASP A 71 2.52 -3.16 -8.97
CA ASP A 71 2.72 -3.80 -10.27
C ASP A 71 4.09 -3.34 -10.77
N CYS A 72 5.03 -4.28 -10.77
CA CYS A 72 6.40 -4.06 -11.18
C CYS A 72 6.28 -3.71 -12.65
N ALA A 73 6.29 -2.41 -12.95
CA ALA A 73 5.93 -1.84 -14.24
C ALA A 73 6.43 -2.76 -15.37
N SER A 74 5.48 -3.29 -16.13
CA SER A 74 5.67 -4.06 -17.36
C SER A 74 7.02 -3.74 -18.06
N SER A 75 7.98 -4.65 -17.97
CA SER A 75 9.13 -4.77 -18.87
C SER A 75 9.76 -6.14 -18.79
#